data_AF-A0AAJ0X9U9-F1
#
_entry.id   AF-A0AAJ0X9U9-F1
#
_cell.length_a   1.000
_cell.length_b   1.000
_cell.length_c   1.000
_cell.angle_alpha   90.00
_cell.angle_beta   90.00
_cell.angle_gamma   90.00
#
_symmetry.space_group_name_H-M   'P 1'
#
loop_
_entity.id
_entity.type
_entity.pdbx_description
1 polymer ?
#
loop_
_entity_poly.entity_id
_entity_poly.type
_entity_poly.pdbx_seq_one_letter_code
_entity_poly.pdbx_strand_id
1 'polypeptide(L)' 'MDSIEFQAVAHDGVLDIPAEHRQRLDGKKVRVLLVDAEPQKGDINETLFARLRRVKTQGPADLSTHHDAYVVGEPDA' A
#
# COMPACT_ATOMS: atom_id res chain seq x y z
N MET A 1 3.02 -6.23 21.87
CA MET A 1 1.60 -5.85 21.89
C MET A 1 1.16 -6.07 20.45
N ASP A 2 0.59 -7.24 20.16
CA ASP A 2 0.53 -7.75 18.79
C ASP A 2 -0.86 -7.47 18.23
N SER A 3 -0.96 -6.45 17.36
CA SER A 3 -2.18 -6.12 16.64
C SER A 3 -2.14 -6.70 15.23
N ILE A 4 -3.29 -7.19 14.76
CA ILE A 4 -3.50 -7.57 13.36
C ILE A 4 -4.28 -6.43 12.71
N GLU A 5 -3.71 -5.84 11.67
CA GLU A 5 -4.33 -4.78 10.89
C GLU A 5 -4.64 -5.30 9.49
N PHE A 6 -5.88 -5.12 9.06
CA PHE A 6 -6.32 -5.47 7.71
C PHE A 6 -7.42 -4.50 7.28
N GLN A 7 -7.51 -4.31 5.97
CA GLN A 7 -8.58 -3.51 5.37
C GLN A 7 -9.79 -4.42 5.13
N ALA A 8 -10.95 -4.02 5.64
CA ALA A 8 -12.21 -4.69 5.39
C ALA A 8 -13.28 -3.66 5.02
N VAL A 9 -14.19 -4.06 4.16
CA VAL A 9 -15.36 -3.24 3.81
C VAL A 9 -16.52 -3.72 4.68
N ALA A 10 -17.19 -2.77 5.34
CA ALA A 10 -18.41 -3.08 6.07
C ALA A 10 -19.57 -3.26 5.08
N HIS A 11 -20.23 -4.41 5.13
CA HIS A 11 -21.46 -4.67 4.40
C HIS A 11 -22.58 -4.83 5.43
N ASP A 12 -23.58 -3.94 5.40
CA ASP A 12 -24.71 -3.95 6.34
C ASP A 12 -24.31 -3.97 7.83
N GLY A 13 -23.22 -3.28 8.17
CA GLY A 13 -22.67 -3.24 9.52
C GLY A 13 -21.89 -4.49 9.94
N VAL A 14 -21.72 -5.45 9.03
CA VAL A 14 -20.89 -6.64 9.22
C VAL A 14 -19.51 -6.41 8.58
N LEU A 15 -18.45 -6.68 9.36
CA LEU A 15 -17.08 -6.66 8.86
C LEU A 15 -16.65 -8.09 8.52
N ASP A 16 -16.33 -8.32 7.25
CA ASP A 16 -15.77 -9.61 6.83
C ASP A 16 -14.29 -9.70 7.17
N ILE A 17 -13.95 -10.68 8.02
CA ILE A 17 -12.56 -10.97 8.38
C ILE A 17 -11.91 -11.81 7.26
N PRO A 18 -10.76 -11.37 6.71
CA PRO A 18 -9.99 -12.14 5.73
C PRO A 18 -9.67 -13.55 6.22
N ALA A 19 -9.73 -14.53 5.31
CA ALA A 19 -9.62 -15.95 5.63
C ALA A 19 -8.33 -16.30 6.40
N GLU A 20 -7.23 -15.65 6.04
CA GLU A 20 -5.90 -15.75 6.66
C GLU A 20 -5.85 -15.37 8.16
N HIS A 21 -6.84 -14.60 8.64
CA HIS A 21 -6.90 -14.16 10.04
C HIS A 21 -7.97 -14.88 10.87
N ARG A 22 -8.90 -15.61 10.24
CA ARG A 22 -10.04 -16.26 10.92
C ARG A 22 -9.61 -17.18 12.06
N GLN A 23 -8.67 -18.10 11.80
CA GLN A 23 -8.18 -19.03 12.83
C GLN A 23 -7.49 -18.33 14.01
N ARG A 24 -6.80 -17.21 13.74
CA ARG A 24 -6.07 -16.46 14.78
C ARG A 24 -7.01 -15.65 15.68
N LEU A 25 -8.17 -15.27 15.17
CA LEU A 25 -9.17 -14.44 15.87
C LEU A 25 -10.28 -15.28 16.52
N ASP A 26 -10.35 -16.58 16.23
CA ASP A 26 -11.36 -17.48 16.80
C ASP A 26 -11.35 -17.48 18.34
N GLY A 27 -12.54 -17.35 18.93
CA GLY A 27 -12.74 -17.25 20.37
C GLY A 27 -12.17 -15.98 21.05
N LYS A 28 -11.63 -15.01 20.31
CA LYS A 28 -11.04 -13.79 20.87
C LYS A 28 -12.01 -12.61 20.83
N LYS A 29 -11.87 -11.70 21.80
CA LYS A 29 -12.53 -10.38 21.75
C LYS A 29 -11.74 -9.47 20.80
N VAL A 30 -12.45 -8.87 19.85
CA VAL A 30 -11.87 -7.99 18.83
C VAL A 30 -12.22 -6.54 19.14
N ARG A 31 -11.23 -5.64 19.03
CA ARG A 31 -11.45 -4.19 19.08
C ARG A 31 -11.37 -3.65 17.65
N VAL A 32 -12.46 -3.03 17.19
CA VAL A 32 -12.54 -2.42 15.86
C VAL A 32 -12.23 -0.93 15.98
N LEU A 33 -11.29 -0.44 15.18
CA LEU A 33 -11.09 0.98 14.94
C LEU A 33 -11.52 1.28 13.51
N LEU A 34 -12.50 2.18 13.37
CA LEU A 34 -12.83 2.78 12.09
C LEU A 34 -11.84 3.91 11.85
N VAL A 35 -11.06 3.79 10.80
CA VAL A 35 -10.19 4.85 10.32
C VAL A 35 -10.83 5.35 9.03
N ASP A 36 -11.14 6.65 8.98
CA ASP A 36 -11.55 7.26 7.72
C ASP A 36 -10.43 7.02 6.73
N ALA A 37 -10.73 6.27 5.67
CA ALA A 37 -9.82 6.17 4.55
C ALA A 37 -9.70 7.59 4.01
N GLU A 38 -8.60 8.28 4.35
CA GLU A 38 -8.13 9.41 3.56
C GLU A 38 -8.26 8.95 2.11
N PRO A 39 -9.09 9.61 1.27
CA PRO A 39 -9.18 9.22 -0.10
C PRO A 39 -7.74 9.26 -0.58
N GLN A 40 -7.20 8.11 -1.02
CA GLN A 40 -5.96 8.15 -1.76
C GLN A 40 -6.23 9.20 -2.83
N LYS A 41 -5.56 10.36 -2.73
CA LYS A 41 -5.55 11.38 -3.77
C LYS A 41 -4.76 10.82 -4.96
N GLY A 42 -5.19 9.68 -5.46
CA GLY A 42 -4.90 9.17 -6.77
C GLY A 42 -6.21 9.24 -7.50
N ASP A 43 -6.29 10.09 -8.51
CA ASP A 43 -7.40 10.14 -9.45
C ASP A 43 -7.76 8.70 -9.83
N ILE A 44 -8.90 8.21 -9.35
CA ILE A 44 -9.39 6.85 -9.63
C ILE A 44 -9.67 6.67 -11.14
N ASN A 45 -9.70 7.79 -11.87
CA ASN A 45 -9.83 7.88 -13.33
C ASN A 45 -8.50 8.15 -14.06
N GLU A 46 -7.37 8.19 -13.37
CA GLU A 46 -6.08 8.42 -14.03
C GLU A 46 -5.60 7.13 -14.70
N THR A 47 -5.68 7.13 -16.03
CA THR A 47 -5.16 6.01 -16.83
C THR A 47 -3.65 5.82 -16.59
N LEU A 48 -3.16 4.58 -16.74
CA LEU A 48 -1.74 4.27 -16.68
C LEU A 48 -0.91 5.20 -17.59
N PHE A 49 -1.43 5.54 -18.77
CA PHE A 49 -0.81 6.46 -19.71
C PHE A 49 -0.71 7.90 -19.19
N ALA A 50 -1.73 8.39 -18.47
CA ALA A 50 -1.68 9.71 -17.83
C ALA A 50 -0.60 9.76 -16.74
N ARG A 51 -0.45 8.68 -15.97
CA ARG A 51 0.63 8.54 -14.98
C ARG A 51 2.02 8.50 -15.63
N LEU A 52 2.19 7.72 -16.69
CA LEU A 52 3.46 7.60 -17.42
C LEU A 52 3.92 8.93 -18.05
N ARG A 53 2.99 9.82 -18.43
CA ARG A 53 3.32 11.17 -18.92
C ARG A 53 4.00 12.06 -17.86
N ARG A 54 3.74 11.81 -16.58
CA ARG A 54 4.34 12.57 -15.47
C ARG A 54 5.72 12.04 -15.10
N VAL A 55 6.02 10.79 -15.45
CA VAL A 55 7.35 10.21 -15.27
C VAL A 55 8.31 10.85 -16.28
N LYS A 56 9.21 11.71 -15.80
CA LYS A 56 10.34 12.17 -16.62
C LYS A 56 11.22 10.97 -16.93
N THR A 57 11.31 10.60 -18.21
CA THR A 57 12.19 9.52 -18.70
C THR A 57 13.66 9.92 -18.75
N GLN A 58 14.00 11.12 -18.29
CA GLN A 58 15.37 11.59 -18.17
C GLN A 58 15.96 11.08 -16.85
N GLY A 59 16.52 9.88 -16.91
CA GLY A 59 17.44 9.41 -15.89
C GLY A 59 18.80 10.14 -16.01
N PRO A 60 19.63 10.10 -14.96
CA PRO A 60 21.03 10.54 -15.03
C PRO A 60 21.73 9.89 -16.22
N ALA A 61 22.66 10.63 -16.87
CA ALA A 61 23.37 10.14 -18.06
C ALA A 61 24.19 8.87 -17.78
N ASP A 62 24.53 8.63 -16.51
CA ASP A 62 25.29 7.49 -16.00
C ASP A 62 24.40 6.37 -15.42
N LEU A 63 23.06 6.46 -15.55
CA LEU A 63 22.12 5.46 -15.04
C LEU A 63 22.45 4.05 -15.56
N SER A 64 22.89 3.91 -16.82
CA SER A 64 23.25 2.61 -17.39
C SER A 64 24.50 2.00 -16.73
N THR A 65 25.36 2.82 -16.14
CA THR A 65 26.64 2.40 -15.55
C THR A 65 26.52 2.18 -14.04
N HIS A 66 25.70 2.98 -13.36
CA HIS A 66 25.50 2.92 -11.91
C HIS A 66 24.06 2.52 -11.53
N HIS A 67 23.42 1.71 -12.38
CA HIS A 67 22.02 1.28 -12.22
C HIS A 67 21.70 0.82 -10.79
N ASP A 68 22.58 0.01 -10.21
CA ASP A 68 22.37 -0.58 -8.89
C ASP A 68 22.40 0.47 -7.77
N ALA A 69 23.21 1.53 -7.89
CA ALA A 69 23.25 2.63 -6.92
C ALA A 69 21.93 3.42 -6.90
N TYR A 70 21.30 3.59 -8.07
CA TYR A 70 20.03 4.32 -8.19
C TYR A 70 18.79 3.47 -7.83
N VAL A 71 18.84 2.15 -8.02
CA VAL A 71 17.70 1.24 -7.74
C VAL A 71 17.69 0.77 -6.30
N VAL A 72 18.85 0.48 -5.73
CA VAL A 72 18.96 -0.02 -4.35
C VAL A 72 18.98 1.14 -3.35
N GLY A 73 19.35 2.35 -3.80
CA GLY A 73 19.68 3.48 -2.95
C GLY A 73 21.01 3.23 -2.28
N GLU A 74 21.95 4.17 -2.40
CA GLU A 74 23.19 4.07 -1.61
C GLU A 74 22.80 4.06 -0.11
N PRO A 75 23.21 3.05 0.67
CA PRO A 75 23.17 3.18 2.11
C PRO A 75 24.15 4.29 2.49
N ASP A 76 23.63 5.36 3.11
CA ASP A 76 24.45 6.44 3.70
C ASP A 76 25.66 5.82 4.42
N ALA A 77 26.86 6.30 4.05
CA ALA A 77 28.13 5.97 4.68
C ALA A 77 28.31 6.71 6.01
#